data_AF-M9LXD1-F1
#
_entry.id   AF-M9LXD1-F1
#
_cell.length_a   1.000
_cell.length_b   1.000
_cell.length_c   1.000
_cell.angle_alpha   90.00
_cell.angle_beta   90.00
_cell.angle_gamma   90.00
#
_symmetry.space_group_name_H-M   'P 1'
#
loop_
_entity.id
_entity.type
_entity.pdbx_description
1 polymer ?
#
loop_
_entity_poly.entity_id
_entity_poly.type
_entity_poly.pdbx_seq_one_letter_code
_entity_poly.pdbx_strand_id
1 'polypeptide(L)'
;MTASNGVEDRAAFHLLGHPLPALIDLVTTSGTVDLFTLSLRQPIMLFVYPSTASPLRPTPAGWSSIPGATGCTPHLGAVNSHLAQLLAKEPELKIFGLSTQAHAEQVEAKHRLGLNFDLISDEKEELTTALDIPTFEVEGKRYLKRMTLLLRSGQITRVDYPIHVPAEAAKRAEDLLRSEQELMDEVHARDAAAARAQASA
;
A
#
# COMPACT_ATOMS: atom_id res chain seq x y z
N MET A 1 -26.71 -10.02 -18.11
CA MET A 1 -26.15 -9.72 -16.79
C MET A 1 -25.62 -8.30 -16.84
N THR A 2 -26.31 -7.39 -16.18
CA THR A 2 -25.96 -5.97 -16.11
C THR A 2 -24.65 -5.83 -15.35
N ALA A 3 -23.62 -5.31 -16.02
CA ALA A 3 -22.43 -4.79 -15.36
C ALA A 3 -22.91 -3.79 -14.31
N SER A 4 -22.69 -4.08 -13.03
CA SER A 4 -22.83 -3.06 -12.00
C SER A 4 -21.84 -1.97 -12.37
N ASN A 5 -22.33 -0.76 -12.68
CA ASN A 5 -21.52 0.45 -12.65
C ASN A 5 -21.00 0.58 -11.22
N GLY A 6 -19.88 -0.09 -10.93
CA GLY A 6 -19.21 -0.04 -9.66
C GLY A 6 -18.81 1.41 -9.45
N VAL A 7 -19.36 2.03 -8.42
CA VAL A 7 -18.89 3.33 -7.98
C VAL A 7 -17.41 3.18 -7.68
N GLU A 8 -16.58 3.89 -8.44
CA GLU A 8 -15.14 3.93 -8.21
C GLU A 8 -14.90 4.46 -6.79
N ASP A 9 -14.27 3.65 -5.92
CA ASP A 9 -13.93 4.08 -4.57
C ASP A 9 -12.75 5.05 -4.66
N ARG A 10 -13.02 6.34 -4.45
CA ARG A 10 -12.05 7.44 -4.54
C ARG A 10 -11.57 7.95 -3.19
N ALA A 11 -11.83 7.22 -2.11
CA ALA A 11 -11.56 7.69 -0.75
C ALA A 11 -10.08 8.01 -0.47
N ALA A 12 -9.13 7.50 -1.25
CA ALA A 12 -7.70 7.79 -1.10
C ALA A 12 -7.18 8.90 -2.04
N PHE A 13 -8.03 9.53 -2.86
CA PHE A 13 -7.55 10.44 -3.91
C PHE A 13 -6.87 11.69 -3.34
N HIS A 14 -7.28 12.16 -2.16
CA HIS A 14 -6.66 13.29 -1.48
C HIS A 14 -5.24 13.01 -1.00
N LEU A 15 -4.82 11.74 -0.92
CA LEU A 15 -3.47 11.37 -0.52
C LEU A 15 -2.45 11.70 -1.61
N LEU A 16 -2.83 11.77 -2.89
CA LEU A 16 -1.89 12.10 -3.95
C LEU A 16 -1.40 13.55 -3.82
N GLY A 17 -0.09 13.70 -3.62
CA GLY A 17 0.55 14.99 -3.38
C GLY A 17 0.44 15.49 -1.94
N HIS A 18 -0.17 14.71 -1.04
CA HIS A 18 -0.31 15.11 0.36
C HIS A 18 1.05 15.11 1.07
N PRO A 19 1.40 16.18 1.82
CA PRO A 19 2.61 16.20 2.63
C PRO A 19 2.51 15.17 3.76
N LEU A 20 3.63 14.52 4.10
CA LEU A 20 3.66 13.61 5.22
C LEU A 20 3.62 14.39 6.55
N PRO A 21 2.87 13.90 7.55
CA PRO A 21 2.93 14.48 8.88
C PRO A 21 4.33 14.28 9.46
N ALA A 22 4.91 15.36 9.98
CA ALA A 22 6.18 15.31 10.69
C ALA A 22 5.98 14.88 12.15
N LEU A 23 7.03 14.34 12.76
CA LEU A 23 7.08 14.02 14.20
C LEU A 23 6.10 12.91 14.64
N ILE A 24 5.81 11.95 13.76
CA ILE A 24 5.11 10.71 14.12
C ILE A 24 6.14 9.57 14.13
N ASP A 25 6.50 9.11 15.32
CA ASP A 25 7.40 7.97 15.53
C ASP A 25 6.60 6.66 15.59
N LEU A 26 6.63 5.91 14.49
CA LEU A 26 5.92 4.64 14.37
C LEU A 26 6.81 3.47 14.78
N VAL A 27 6.24 2.49 15.46
CA VAL A 27 6.96 1.28 15.87
C VAL A 27 6.98 0.28 14.71
N THR A 28 8.17 -0.19 14.34
CA THR A 28 8.36 -1.25 13.34
C THR A 28 8.74 -2.56 14.00
N THR A 29 8.70 -3.65 13.25
CA THR A 29 9.19 -4.96 13.72
C THR A 29 10.70 -5.01 14.03
N SER A 30 11.48 -4.00 13.65
CA SER A 30 12.93 -3.95 13.87
C SER A 30 13.41 -2.71 14.65
N GLY A 31 12.50 -1.80 15.02
CA GLY A 31 12.84 -0.54 15.68
C GLY A 31 11.72 0.49 15.58
N THR A 32 12.06 1.72 15.26
CA THR A 32 11.12 2.83 15.05
C THR A 32 11.41 3.55 13.73
N VAL A 33 10.41 4.23 13.19
CA VAL A 33 10.54 5.00 11.94
C VAL A 33 9.68 6.27 11.98
N ASP A 34 10.30 7.39 11.61
CA ASP A 34 9.61 8.59 11.15
C ASP A 34 9.59 8.57 9.62
N LEU A 35 8.39 8.40 9.04
CA LEU A 35 8.21 8.31 7.58
C LEU A 35 8.52 9.63 6.87
N PHE A 36 8.24 10.79 7.48
CA PHE A 36 8.58 12.09 6.90
C PHE A 36 10.10 12.20 6.78
N THR A 37 10.82 12.04 7.90
CA THR A 37 12.29 12.17 7.95
C THR A 37 13.00 11.13 7.07
N LEU A 38 12.50 9.89 7.01
CA LEU A 38 13.07 8.86 6.13
C LEU A 38 12.84 9.19 4.66
N SER A 39 11.64 9.66 4.29
CA SER A 39 11.29 9.97 2.90
C SER A 39 12.12 11.11 2.29
N LEU A 40 12.68 12.00 3.12
CA LEU A 40 13.61 13.04 2.68
C LEU A 40 14.95 12.49 2.17
N ARG A 41 15.31 11.27 2.56
CA ARG A 41 16.59 10.63 2.24
C ARG A 41 16.46 9.46 1.29
N GLN A 42 15.36 8.71 1.40
CA GLN A 42 15.14 7.50 0.62
C GLN A 42 13.66 7.38 0.22
N PRO A 43 13.36 6.89 -0.98
CA PRO A 43 12.00 6.57 -1.39
C PRO A 43 11.45 5.45 -0.50
N ILE A 44 10.16 5.53 -0.15
CA ILE A 44 9.49 4.51 0.68
C ILE A 44 8.26 4.01 -0.05
N MET A 45 8.10 2.69 -0.11
CA MET A 45 6.88 2.03 -0.52
C MET A 45 6.16 1.45 0.69
N LEU A 46 4.94 1.91 0.90
CA LEU A 46 4.12 1.57 2.05
C LEU A 46 2.91 0.75 1.61
N PHE A 47 2.91 -0.53 1.94
CA PHE A 47 1.83 -1.47 1.66
C PHE A 47 0.84 -1.48 2.83
N VAL A 48 -0.26 -0.76 2.68
CA VAL A 48 -1.30 -0.62 3.69
C VAL A 48 -2.26 -1.81 3.59
N TYR A 49 -2.59 -2.43 4.72
CA TYR A 49 -3.48 -3.59 4.75
C TYR A 49 -4.39 -3.62 5.99
N PRO A 50 -5.57 -4.26 5.91
CA PRO A 50 -6.51 -4.31 7.02
C PRO A 50 -5.97 -4.99 8.28
N SER A 51 -5.70 -6.29 8.20
CA SER A 51 -5.19 -7.11 9.31
C SER A 51 -4.73 -8.47 8.79
N THR A 52 -3.62 -8.97 9.29
CA THR A 52 -3.25 -10.38 9.19
C THR A 52 -3.98 -11.20 10.25
N ALA A 53 -4.21 -12.49 10.00
CA ALA A 53 -4.63 -13.41 11.05
C ALA A 53 -3.49 -13.55 12.06
N SER A 54 -3.81 -13.62 13.36
CA SER A 54 -2.83 -13.75 14.44
C SER A 54 -3.25 -14.85 15.41
N PRO A 55 -2.32 -15.66 15.96
CA PRO A 55 -2.62 -16.57 17.06
C PRO A 55 -2.89 -15.82 18.38
N LEU A 56 -2.50 -14.55 18.47
CA LEU A 56 -2.68 -13.72 19.67
C LEU A 56 -4.09 -13.14 19.79
N ARG A 57 -4.85 -13.11 18.69
CA ARG A 57 -6.21 -12.57 18.67
C ARG A 57 -7.08 -13.30 17.64
N PRO A 58 -8.30 -13.72 18.01
CA PRO A 58 -9.23 -14.30 17.05
C PRO A 58 -9.59 -13.29 15.94
N THR A 59 -9.79 -13.82 14.74
CA THR A 59 -10.36 -13.04 13.64
C THR A 59 -11.81 -12.68 13.95
N PRO A 60 -12.27 -11.43 13.69
CA PRO A 60 -13.64 -11.01 13.94
C PRO A 60 -14.68 -11.91 13.25
N ALA A 61 -15.88 -11.99 13.82
CA ALA A 61 -16.98 -12.73 13.22
C ALA A 61 -17.40 -12.06 11.89
N GLY A 62 -17.66 -12.87 10.86
CA GLY A 62 -18.05 -12.36 9.53
C GLY A 62 -16.92 -11.68 8.75
N TRP A 63 -15.65 -11.74 9.20
CA TRP A 63 -14.52 -11.13 8.49
C TRP A 63 -14.43 -11.50 7.00
N SER A 64 -14.74 -12.75 6.67
CA SER A 64 -14.70 -13.25 5.30
C SER A 64 -15.78 -12.70 4.37
N SER A 65 -16.88 -12.16 4.91
CA SER A 65 -17.95 -11.56 4.12
C SER A 65 -17.75 -10.06 3.85
N ILE A 66 -16.77 -9.42 4.51
CA ILE A 66 -16.49 -8.01 4.36
C ILE A 66 -15.60 -7.78 3.12
N PRO A 67 -16.05 -7.01 2.11
CA PRO A 67 -15.25 -6.73 0.93
C PRO A 67 -13.91 -6.08 1.28
N GLY A 68 -12.82 -6.67 0.81
CA GLY A 68 -11.44 -6.17 1.01
C GLY A 68 -10.78 -6.57 2.34
N ALA A 69 -11.52 -7.14 3.30
CA ALA A 69 -10.97 -7.53 4.61
C ALA A 69 -10.03 -8.74 4.54
N THR A 70 -10.29 -9.68 3.64
CA THR A 70 -9.45 -10.88 3.44
C THR A 70 -8.26 -10.61 2.53
N GLY A 71 -7.28 -11.54 2.52
CA GLY A 71 -6.17 -11.50 1.58
C GLY A 71 -4.92 -10.74 2.03
N CYS A 72 -4.78 -10.40 3.32
CA CYS A 72 -3.57 -9.76 3.82
C CYS A 72 -2.33 -10.66 3.77
N THR A 73 -2.48 -11.97 3.97
CA THR A 73 -1.39 -12.94 3.79
C THR A 73 -0.90 -13.01 2.33
N PRO A 74 -1.76 -13.24 1.31
CA PRO A 74 -1.29 -13.20 -0.07
C PRO A 74 -0.80 -11.81 -0.50
N HIS A 75 -1.30 -10.72 0.10
CA HIS A 75 -0.75 -9.38 -0.11
C HIS A 75 0.72 -9.28 0.32
N LEU A 76 1.00 -9.52 1.60
CA LEU A 76 2.35 -9.41 2.15
C LEU A 76 3.29 -10.48 1.57
N GLY A 77 2.78 -11.67 1.26
CA GLY A 77 3.51 -12.72 0.58
C GLY A 77 3.95 -12.32 -0.83
N ALA A 78 3.05 -11.71 -1.61
CA ALA A 78 3.40 -11.19 -2.94
C ALA A 78 4.45 -10.08 -2.87
N VAL A 79 4.35 -9.17 -1.89
CA VAL A 79 5.38 -8.16 -1.66
C VAL A 79 6.72 -8.82 -1.35
N ASN A 80 6.74 -9.81 -0.45
CA ASN A 80 7.96 -10.53 -0.07
C ASN A 80 8.63 -11.21 -1.28
N SER A 81 7.85 -11.81 -2.17
CA SER A 81 8.39 -12.48 -3.37
C SER A 81 8.84 -11.52 -4.47
N HIS A 82 8.33 -10.28 -4.49
CA HIS A 82 8.69 -9.24 -5.47
C HIS A 82 9.77 -8.27 -4.98
N LEU A 83 10.31 -8.43 -3.76
CA LEU A 83 11.30 -7.52 -3.20
C LEU A 83 12.49 -7.28 -4.15
N ALA A 84 13.01 -8.35 -4.76
CA ALA A 84 14.15 -8.24 -5.67
C ALA A 84 13.82 -7.41 -6.92
N GLN A 85 12.61 -7.54 -7.46
CA GLN A 85 12.14 -6.81 -8.64
C GLN A 85 11.93 -5.32 -8.32
N LEU A 86 11.33 -5.02 -7.16
CA LEU A 86 11.15 -3.64 -6.68
C LEU A 86 12.51 -2.97 -6.45
N LEU A 87 13.44 -3.65 -5.77
CA LEU A 87 14.79 -3.12 -5.49
C LEU A 87 15.68 -3.06 -6.74
N ALA A 88 15.45 -3.90 -7.75
CA ALA A 88 16.14 -3.79 -9.03
C ALA A 88 15.74 -2.51 -9.78
N LYS A 89 14.48 -2.07 -9.63
CA LYS A 89 13.98 -0.80 -10.19
C LYS A 89 14.43 0.41 -9.39
N GLU A 90 14.41 0.31 -8.06
CA GLU A 90 14.83 1.40 -7.17
C GLU A 90 15.66 0.84 -5.99
N PRO A 91 17.00 0.81 -6.11
CA PRO A 91 17.88 0.17 -5.12
C PRO A 91 17.83 0.78 -3.71
N GLU A 92 17.47 2.06 -3.61
CA GLU A 92 17.37 2.77 -2.32
C GLU A 92 15.99 2.65 -1.66
N LEU A 93 15.05 1.95 -2.30
CA LEU A 93 13.67 1.82 -1.84
C LEU A 93 13.59 1.14 -0.48
N LYS A 94 12.92 1.80 0.46
CA LYS A 94 12.48 1.20 1.73
C LYS A 94 11.08 0.66 1.58
N ILE A 95 10.86 -0.57 2.04
CA ILE A 95 9.58 -1.25 1.92
C ILE A 95 9.04 -1.53 3.31
N PHE A 96 7.79 -1.16 3.56
CA PHE A 96 7.08 -1.44 4.79
C PHE A 96 5.66 -1.95 4.53
N GLY A 97 5.18 -2.85 5.40
CA GLY A 97 3.74 -3.07 5.55
C GLY A 97 3.18 -2.17 6.67
N LEU A 98 1.93 -1.72 6.58
CA LEU A 98 1.26 -0.91 7.61
C LEU A 98 -0.13 -1.44 7.93
N SER A 99 -0.43 -1.59 9.22
CA SER A 99 -1.81 -1.75 9.73
C SER A 99 -1.96 -1.19 11.14
N THR A 100 -3.19 -1.16 11.65
CA THR A 100 -3.52 -0.80 13.03
C THR A 100 -3.31 -1.95 14.02
N GLN A 101 -2.75 -3.10 13.58
CA GLN A 101 -2.43 -4.21 14.48
C GLN A 101 -1.29 -3.84 15.42
N ALA A 102 -1.39 -4.33 16.66
CA ALA A 102 -0.43 -4.05 17.72
C ALA A 102 0.98 -4.55 17.35
N HIS A 103 2.01 -3.91 17.90
CA HIS A 103 3.41 -4.26 17.59
C HIS A 103 3.72 -5.76 17.77
N ALA A 104 3.22 -6.39 18.85
CA ALA A 104 3.43 -7.81 19.10
C ALA A 104 2.84 -8.72 18.01
N GLU A 105 1.71 -8.34 17.40
CA GLU A 105 1.13 -9.06 16.27
C GLU A 105 1.92 -8.85 14.98
N GLN A 106 2.47 -7.66 14.77
CA GLN A 106 3.33 -7.37 13.62
C GLN A 106 4.60 -8.23 13.66
N VAL A 107 5.23 -8.32 14.83
CA VAL A 107 6.41 -9.18 15.04
C VAL A 107 6.09 -10.65 14.80
N GLU A 108 4.96 -11.12 15.34
CA GLU A 108 4.46 -12.48 15.11
C GLU A 108 4.23 -12.74 13.62
N ALA A 109 3.51 -11.85 12.93
CA ALA A 109 3.18 -11.98 11.52
C ALA A 109 4.44 -12.00 10.65
N LYS A 110 5.39 -11.09 10.90
CA LYS A 110 6.68 -11.07 10.19
C LYS A 110 7.42 -12.40 10.31
N HIS A 111 7.52 -12.94 11.53
CA HIS A 111 8.20 -14.21 11.77
C HIS A 111 7.47 -15.38 11.10
N ARG A 112 6.16 -15.53 11.35
CA ARG A 112 5.36 -16.65 10.80
C ARG A 112 5.31 -16.64 9.29
N LEU A 113 5.28 -15.46 8.65
CA LEU A 113 5.21 -15.32 7.20
C LEU A 113 6.59 -15.27 6.53
N GLY A 114 7.69 -15.23 7.31
CA GLY A 114 9.06 -15.14 6.77
C GLY A 114 9.30 -13.88 5.95
N LEU A 115 8.79 -12.72 6.38
CA LEU A 115 8.90 -11.47 5.63
C LEU A 115 10.31 -10.86 5.77
N ASN A 116 10.90 -10.46 4.65
CA ASN A 116 12.21 -9.82 4.57
C ASN A 116 12.13 -8.28 4.53
N PHE A 117 11.00 -7.73 4.98
CA PHE A 117 10.77 -6.30 5.16
C PHE A 117 10.05 -6.06 6.50
N ASP A 118 10.00 -4.82 6.95
CA ASP A 118 9.42 -4.48 8.24
C ASP A 118 7.91 -4.19 8.15
N LEU A 119 7.20 -4.55 9.22
CA LEU A 119 5.81 -4.15 9.41
C LEU A 119 5.74 -3.04 10.46
N ILE A 120 4.94 -2.03 10.17
CA ILE A 120 4.69 -0.86 11.01
C ILE A 120 3.36 -1.06 11.74
N SER A 121 3.40 -0.85 13.06
CA SER A 121 2.21 -0.73 13.91
C SER A 121 1.79 0.74 13.99
N ASP A 122 0.61 1.06 13.47
CA ASP A 122 -0.11 2.31 13.75
C ASP A 122 -1.27 2.04 14.72
N GLU A 123 -1.01 1.28 15.79
CA GLU A 123 -2.01 0.89 16.79
C GLU A 123 -2.70 2.08 17.49
N LYS A 124 -2.07 3.24 17.49
CA LYS A 124 -2.61 4.50 18.03
C LYS A 124 -3.36 5.33 16.99
N GLU A 125 -3.35 4.88 15.73
CA GLU A 125 -3.99 5.56 14.59
C GLU A 125 -3.50 7.00 14.37
N GLU A 126 -2.25 7.30 14.76
CA GLU A 126 -1.66 8.65 14.64
C GLU A 126 -1.44 8.99 13.17
N LEU A 127 -0.84 8.09 12.40
CA LEU A 127 -0.64 8.27 10.96
C LEU A 127 -1.97 8.19 10.21
N THR A 128 -2.81 7.21 10.57
CA THR A 128 -4.14 7.00 10.00
C THR A 128 -5.00 8.24 10.12
N THR A 129 -5.02 8.88 11.29
CA THR A 129 -5.79 10.10 11.53
C THR A 129 -5.17 11.31 10.83
N ALA A 130 -3.85 11.47 10.88
CA ALA A 130 -3.18 12.62 10.30
C ALA A 130 -3.29 12.72 8.77
N LEU A 131 -3.36 11.56 8.10
CA LEU A 131 -3.52 11.48 6.64
C LEU A 131 -4.96 11.25 6.18
N ASP A 132 -5.91 11.08 7.12
CA ASP A 132 -7.27 10.62 6.82
C ASP A 132 -7.25 9.35 5.93
N ILE A 133 -6.48 8.34 6.36
CA ILE A 133 -6.34 7.09 5.60
C ILE A 133 -7.70 6.38 5.59
N PRO A 134 -8.22 5.97 4.41
CA PRO A 134 -9.48 5.26 4.32
C PRO A 134 -9.55 4.02 5.20
N THR A 135 -10.61 3.93 6.01
CA THR A 135 -10.85 2.82 6.94
C THR A 135 -12.21 2.15 6.75
N PHE A 136 -12.41 1.03 7.44
CA PHE A 136 -13.71 0.42 7.70
C PHE A 136 -13.73 -0.11 9.14
N GLU A 137 -14.93 -0.28 9.70
CA GLU A 137 -15.11 -0.69 11.10
C GLU A 137 -15.70 -2.10 11.21
N VAL A 138 -15.16 -2.91 12.12
CA VAL A 138 -15.69 -4.24 12.48
C VAL A 138 -15.57 -4.40 13.98
N GLU A 139 -16.66 -4.77 14.65
CA GLU A 139 -16.69 -4.99 16.11
C GLU A 139 -16.10 -3.82 16.92
N GLY A 140 -16.35 -2.57 16.49
CA GLY A 140 -15.84 -1.36 17.16
C GLY A 140 -14.36 -1.07 16.94
N LYS A 141 -13.70 -1.77 15.99
CA LYS A 141 -12.29 -1.55 15.63
C LYS A 141 -12.16 -1.04 14.20
N ARG A 142 -11.25 -0.08 14.02
CA ARG A 142 -10.91 0.49 12.72
C ARG A 142 -9.81 -0.32 12.03
N TYR A 143 -10.04 -0.63 10.76
CA TYR A 143 -9.14 -1.33 9.88
C TYR A 143 -8.85 -0.49 8.65
N LEU A 144 -7.61 -0.53 8.16
CA LEU A 144 -7.22 0.25 6.99
C LEU A 144 -7.71 -0.43 5.72
N LYS A 145 -8.22 0.35 4.76
CA LYS A 145 -8.47 -0.17 3.41
C LYS A 145 -7.14 -0.38 2.69
N ARG A 146 -7.08 -1.44 1.88
CA ARG A 146 -5.85 -1.87 1.21
C ARG A 146 -5.42 -0.88 0.12
N MET A 147 -4.17 -0.43 0.18
CA MET A 147 -3.55 0.44 -0.81
C MET A 147 -2.02 0.31 -0.80
N THR A 148 -1.38 0.84 -1.83
CA THR A 148 0.07 1.05 -1.87
C THR A 148 0.34 2.55 -2.03
N LEU A 149 1.24 3.09 -1.19
CA LEU A 149 1.68 4.48 -1.26
C LEU A 149 3.16 4.53 -1.61
N LEU A 150 3.54 5.41 -2.56
CA LEU A 150 4.93 5.79 -2.78
C LEU A 150 5.18 7.13 -2.11
N LEU A 151 6.20 7.18 -1.27
CA LEU A 151 6.55 8.34 -0.48
C LEU A 151 7.94 8.82 -0.92
N ARG A 152 8.07 10.09 -1.27
CA ARG A 152 9.35 10.70 -1.62
C ARG A 152 9.38 12.14 -1.14
N SER A 153 10.51 12.58 -0.63
CA SER A 153 10.78 13.99 -0.32
C SER A 153 9.71 14.64 0.58
N GLY A 154 9.24 13.91 1.60
CA GLY A 154 8.27 14.42 2.58
C GLY A 154 6.82 14.42 2.11
N GLN A 155 6.48 13.71 1.03
CA GLN A 155 5.11 13.67 0.48
C GLN A 155 4.75 12.30 -0.10
N ILE A 156 3.45 12.05 -0.26
CA ILE A 156 2.91 10.90 -0.98
C ILE A 156 2.87 11.25 -2.48
N THR A 157 3.72 10.63 -3.29
CA THR A 157 3.89 10.97 -4.70
C THR A 157 3.08 10.10 -5.65
N ARG A 158 2.70 8.89 -5.23
CA ARG A 158 1.83 7.97 -5.97
C ARG A 158 0.95 7.18 -5.02
N VAL A 159 -0.25 6.83 -5.48
CA VAL A 159 -1.25 6.06 -4.74
C VAL A 159 -1.80 4.97 -5.64
N ASP A 160 -1.83 3.73 -5.17
CA ASP A 160 -2.57 2.63 -5.76
C ASP A 160 -3.75 2.25 -4.87
N TYR A 161 -4.95 2.68 -5.26
CA TYR A 161 -6.20 2.42 -4.54
C TYR A 161 -7.40 2.51 -5.50
N PRO A 162 -8.42 1.64 -5.37
CA PRO A 162 -8.48 0.49 -4.48
C PRO A 162 -7.71 -0.73 -5.02
N ILE A 163 -7.19 -1.58 -4.12
CA ILE A 163 -6.59 -2.88 -4.47
C ILE A 163 -7.59 -4.01 -4.21
N HIS A 164 -8.25 -4.48 -5.28
CA HIS A 164 -9.24 -5.55 -5.22
C HIS A 164 -8.64 -6.97 -5.25
N VAL A 165 -7.47 -7.14 -5.88
CA VAL A 165 -6.77 -8.42 -5.98
C VAL A 165 -5.48 -8.32 -5.16
N PRO A 166 -5.48 -8.75 -3.88
CA PRO A 166 -4.36 -8.48 -2.97
C PRO A 166 -3.03 -9.07 -3.44
N ALA A 167 -3.05 -10.20 -4.15
CA ALA A 167 -1.87 -10.85 -4.68
C ALA A 167 -1.20 -10.07 -5.83
N GLU A 168 -1.90 -9.13 -6.47
CA GLU A 168 -1.35 -8.30 -7.56
C GLU A 168 -0.71 -7.01 -7.06
N ALA A 169 -0.86 -6.67 -5.78
CA ALA A 169 -0.43 -5.39 -5.24
C ALA A 169 1.07 -5.10 -5.48
N ALA A 170 1.93 -6.11 -5.35
CA ALA A 170 3.37 -5.94 -5.55
C ALA A 170 3.71 -5.68 -7.03
N LYS A 171 3.06 -6.41 -7.95
CA LYS A 171 3.19 -6.18 -9.39
C LYS A 171 2.68 -4.78 -9.77
N ARG A 172 1.52 -4.36 -9.26
CA ARG A 172 0.98 -3.01 -9.47
C ARG A 172 1.92 -1.94 -8.90
N ALA A 173 2.59 -2.22 -7.79
CA ALA A 173 3.54 -1.30 -7.19
C ALA A 173 4.79 -1.05 -8.07
N GLU A 174 5.15 -1.98 -8.96
CA GLU A 174 6.19 -1.73 -9.96
C GLU A 174 5.80 -0.60 -10.92
N ASP A 175 4.50 -0.42 -11.21
CA ASP A 175 4.01 0.66 -12.06
C ASP A 175 4.13 2.04 -11.40
N LEU A 176 4.15 2.08 -10.06
CA LEU A 176 4.31 3.31 -9.27
C LEU A 176 5.77 3.81 -9.31
N LEU A 177 6.72 2.92 -9.57
CA LEU A 177 8.15 3.24 -9.67
C LEU A 177 8.57 3.78 -11.04
N ARG A 178 7.67 3.76 -12.02
CA ARG A 178 7.97 4.28 -13.37
C ARG A 178 8.37 5.74 -13.30
N SER A 179 9.48 6.04 -13.97
CA SER A 179 9.96 7.40 -14.15
C SER A 179 8.96 8.22 -14.96
N GLU A 180 9.03 9.54 -14.82
CA GLU A 180 8.21 10.46 -15.61
C GLU A 180 8.50 10.31 -17.11
N GLN A 181 9.75 10.04 -17.48
CA GLN A 181 10.14 9.77 -18.86
C GLN A 181 9.46 8.51 -19.41
N GLU A 182 9.48 7.39 -18.67
CA GLU A 182 8.81 6.15 -19.10
C GLU A 182 7.30 6.36 -19.28
N LEU A 183 6.67 7.13 -18.37
CA LEU A 183 5.25 7.46 -18.47
C LEU A 183 4.96 8.35 -19.70
N MET A 184 5.81 9.33 -19.98
CA MET A 184 5.67 10.18 -21.17
C MET A 184 5.85 9.38 -22.45
N ASP A 185 6.87 8.52 -22.53
CA ASP A 185 7.15 7.67 -23.70
C ASP A 185 5.96 6.74 -24.00
N GLU A 186 5.32 6.18 -22.98
CA GLU A 186 4.12 5.34 -23.14
C GLU A 186 2.93 6.15 -23.69
N VAL A 187 2.70 7.37 -23.20
CA VAL A 187 1.66 8.26 -23.74
C VAL A 187 1.92 8.56 -25.21
N HIS A 188 3.15 8.93 -25.56
CA HIS A 188 3.55 9.18 -26.95
C HIS A 188 3.33 7.94 -27.84
N ALA A 189 3.70 6.75 -27.36
CA ALA A 189 3.51 5.50 -28.10
C ALA A 189 2.02 5.19 -28.31
N ARG A 190 1.18 5.38 -27.29
CA ARG A 190 -0.28 5.19 -27.37
C ARG A 190 -0.92 6.14 -28.37
N ASP A 191 -0.56 7.43 -28.32
CA ASP A 191 -1.12 8.44 -29.21
C ASP A 191 -0.69 8.19 -30.66
N ALA A 192 0.54 7.76 -30.90
CA ALA A 192 1.02 7.35 -32.22
C ALA A 192 0.27 6.10 -32.75
N ALA A 193 -0.03 5.13 -31.90
CA ALA A 193 -0.80 3.94 -32.27
C ALA A 193 -2.26 4.30 -32.63
N ALA A 194 -2.90 5.18 -31.85
CA ALA A 194 -4.24 5.68 -32.13
C ALA A 194 -4.31 6.45 -33.45
N ALA A 195 -3.32 7.31 -33.73
CA ALA A 195 -3.22 8.03 -34.99
C ALA A 195 -3.07 7.09 -36.20
N ARG A 196 -2.25 6.03 -36.08
CA ARG A 196 -2.11 5.00 -37.13
C ARG A 196 -3.41 4.24 -37.39
N ALA A 197 -4.13 3.87 -36.33
CA ALA A 197 -5.41 3.17 -36.45
C ALA A 197 -6.47 4.03 -37.15
N GLN A 198 -6.51 5.34 -36.85
CA GLN A 198 -7.41 6.29 -37.53
C GLN A 198 -7.03 6.53 -39.00
N ALA A 199 -5.75 6.52 -39.35
CA ALA A 199 -5.30 6.67 -40.73
C ALA A 199 -5.52 5.42 -41.60
N SER A 200 -5.75 4.26 -40.97
CA SER A 200 -6.05 2.99 -41.64
C SER A 200 -7.55 2.64 -41.73
N ALA A 201 -8.42 3.51 -41.20
CA ALA A 201 -9.87 3.38 -41.23
C ALA A 201 -10.47 4.29 -42.30
#